data_AF-A0A7C6SB94-F1
#
_entry.id   AF-A0A7C6SB94-F1
#
_cell.length_a   1.000
_cell.length_b   1.000
_cell.length_c   1.000
_cell.angle_alpha   90.00
_cell.angle_beta   90.00
_cell.angle_gamma   90.00
#
_symmetry.space_group_name_H-M   'P 1'
#
loop_
_entity.id
_entity.type
_entity.pdbx_description
1 polymer ?
#
loop_
_entity_poly.entity_id
_entity_poly.type
_entity_poly.pdbx_seq_one_letter_code
_entity_poly.pdbx_strand_id
1 'polypeptide(L)'
;MPLMLRALIKLNWQDYFGGAAMAGVNCVIGEEARDKDPDLKIENGKITEFKALGPMLDSFRKYYRGYGQVILQCNVEDDILGLPEYAYKEYNLEALEFKFGQSAKGTQPARKLNDREDALKKQETGMLVYPDPSNPEVIKKCEDGFCPNFYSYARLPQWDEEYMIPRIEQLREMGIKNFYFKVAGYDREDLKRVIKMASKAKVDMITFDGAGGGSGYSPSKMMNEWSLPTVVLEDAVCKIVEKLKKDGRYVPAIIMTGGFSTEDQVFKALALGNQNITGVGLCRAAMTAAMTGKNIGERIKNGDIPKNMQKFGSTVDEIFADFADLKIIYGKEANDFSLGAVGVFSYLNKIAFGVKHFAALNRKFDIACLDRSDLIPLTRDAKKILKGKWFD
;
A
#
# COMPACT_ATOMS: atom_id res chain seq x y z
N MET A 1 -12.95 3.26 10.09
CA MET A 1 -12.51 4.46 9.37
C MET A 1 -12.36 4.12 7.89
N PRO A 2 -12.72 5.00 6.94
CA PRO A 2 -12.56 4.74 5.50
C PRO A 2 -11.11 4.98 5.04
N LEU A 3 -10.15 4.39 5.76
CA LEU A 3 -8.72 4.63 5.59
C LEU A 3 -7.97 3.30 5.46
N MET A 4 -6.88 3.35 4.71
CA MET A 4 -5.92 2.25 4.59
C MET A 4 -4.49 2.78 4.53
N LEU A 5 -3.57 2.10 5.20
CA LEU A 5 -2.15 2.34 5.10
C LEU A 5 -1.53 1.53 3.95
N ARG A 6 -0.90 2.20 2.98
CA ARG A 6 -0.35 1.56 1.77
C ARG A 6 1.02 0.94 2.00
N ALA A 7 1.41 0.11 1.04
CA ALA A 7 2.58 -0.77 1.06
C ALA A 7 3.87 -0.11 1.55
N LEU A 8 4.51 -0.74 2.54
CA LEU A 8 5.89 -0.49 2.95
C LEU A 8 6.67 -1.80 3.06
N ILE A 9 7.96 -1.72 2.73
CA ILE A 9 8.89 -2.85 2.77
C ILE A 9 10.02 -2.43 3.71
N LYS A 10 10.03 -2.97 4.94
CA LYS A 10 11.13 -3.03 5.92
C LYS A 10 10.56 -3.29 7.32
N LEU A 11 11.25 -4.14 8.10
CA LEU A 11 10.99 -4.31 9.53
C LEU A 11 11.15 -3.00 10.33
N ASN A 12 11.88 -2.01 9.81
CA ASN A 12 11.95 -0.67 10.42
C ASN A 12 10.60 0.06 10.48
N TRP A 13 9.54 -0.49 9.87
CA TRP A 13 8.18 0.07 9.89
C TRP A 13 7.21 -0.70 10.80
N GLN A 14 7.69 -1.47 11.78
CA GLN A 14 6.81 -2.13 12.77
C GLN A 14 5.82 -1.16 13.43
N ASP A 15 6.26 0.06 13.74
CA ASP A 15 5.41 1.11 14.30
C ASP A 15 4.26 1.52 13.38
N TYR A 16 4.49 1.52 12.07
CA TYR A 16 3.48 1.84 11.05
C TYR A 16 2.36 0.79 11.03
N PHE A 17 2.74 -0.49 11.06
CA PHE A 17 1.79 -1.60 11.10
C PHE A 17 1.07 -1.68 12.45
N GLY A 18 1.78 -1.48 13.55
CA GLY A 18 1.19 -1.48 14.89
C GLY A 18 0.19 -0.36 15.10
N GLY A 19 0.52 0.86 14.66
CA GLY A 19 -0.41 1.99 14.72
C GLY A 19 -1.65 1.82 13.83
N ALA A 20 -1.51 1.13 12.68
CA ALA A 20 -2.68 0.75 11.87
C ALA A 20 -3.61 -0.22 12.60
N ALA A 21 -3.07 -1.25 13.26
CA ALA A 21 -3.86 -2.18 14.06
C ALA A 21 -4.56 -1.48 15.23
N MET A 22 -3.86 -0.60 15.95
CA MET A 22 -4.44 0.20 17.05
C MET A 22 -5.64 1.04 16.57
N ALA A 23 -5.46 1.70 15.42
CA ALA A 23 -6.50 2.49 14.79
C ALA A 23 -7.63 1.63 14.20
N GLY A 24 -7.39 0.34 13.91
CA GLY A 24 -8.35 -0.53 13.25
C GLY A 24 -8.50 -0.23 11.75
N VAL A 25 -7.38 0.06 11.07
CA VAL A 25 -7.33 0.28 9.61
C VAL A 25 -6.49 -0.79 8.93
N ASN A 26 -6.76 -1.03 7.65
CA ASN A 26 -5.99 -1.98 6.86
C ASN A 26 -4.56 -1.45 6.61
N CYS A 27 -3.57 -2.35 6.54
CA CYS A 27 -2.21 -2.01 6.16
C CYS A 27 -1.60 -3.06 5.22
N VAL A 28 -0.64 -2.66 4.39
CA VAL A 28 -0.03 -3.54 3.38
C VAL A 28 1.47 -3.71 3.62
N ILE A 29 1.93 -4.96 3.71
CA ILE A 29 3.34 -5.34 3.58
C ILE A 29 3.64 -5.36 2.07
N GLY A 30 4.59 -4.55 1.61
CA GLY A 30 4.86 -4.39 0.17
C GLY A 30 5.48 -5.63 -0.48
N GLU A 31 5.44 -5.65 -1.82
CA GLU A 31 6.04 -6.69 -2.67
C GLU A 31 7.52 -6.95 -2.35
N GLU A 32 8.04 -8.11 -2.73
CA GLU A 32 9.48 -8.43 -2.58
C GLU A 32 9.98 -8.30 -1.13
N ALA A 33 9.10 -8.33 -0.12
CA ALA A 33 9.50 -8.30 1.29
C ALA A 33 10.46 -9.44 1.64
N ARG A 34 10.38 -10.56 0.91
CA ARG A 34 11.30 -11.69 0.96
C ARG A 34 12.77 -11.30 0.77
N ASP A 35 13.05 -10.28 -0.06
CA ASP A 35 14.43 -9.79 -0.30
C ASP A 35 15.07 -9.13 0.94
N LYS A 36 14.32 -9.02 2.04
CA LYS A 36 14.82 -8.49 3.33
C LYS A 36 15.11 -9.59 4.34
N ASP A 37 14.83 -10.85 4.00
CA ASP A 37 15.15 -11.98 4.85
C ASP A 37 16.54 -12.53 4.49
N PRO A 38 17.54 -12.44 5.39
CA PRO A 38 18.84 -13.07 5.16
C PRO A 38 18.76 -14.61 5.14
N ASP A 39 17.71 -15.20 5.72
CA ASP A 39 17.50 -16.65 5.81
C ASP A 39 16.54 -17.17 4.72
N LEU A 40 16.25 -16.36 3.70
CA LEU A 40 15.39 -16.75 2.58
C LEU A 40 15.95 -17.98 1.86
N LYS A 41 15.14 -19.04 1.72
CA LYS A 41 15.45 -20.20 0.88
C LYS A 41 14.43 -20.37 -0.23
N ILE A 42 14.96 -20.59 -1.43
CA ILE A 42 14.20 -20.89 -2.63
C ILE A 42 14.74 -22.20 -3.19
N GLU A 43 13.87 -23.20 -3.30
CA GLU A 43 14.20 -24.52 -3.85
C GLU A 43 13.23 -24.82 -4.99
N ASN A 44 13.75 -25.29 -6.12
CA ASN A 44 12.96 -25.60 -7.33
C ASN A 44 12.03 -24.44 -7.76
N GLY A 45 12.49 -23.20 -7.61
CA GLY A 45 11.73 -22.01 -7.96
C GLY A 45 10.56 -21.71 -7.03
N LYS A 46 10.53 -22.26 -5.80
CA LYS A 46 9.52 -21.99 -4.78
C LYS A 46 10.15 -21.61 -3.44
N ILE A 47 9.50 -20.71 -2.71
CA ILE A 47 9.92 -20.32 -1.35
C ILE A 47 9.69 -21.51 -0.41
N THR A 48 10.75 -21.90 0.30
CA THR A 48 10.70 -22.94 1.35
C THR A 48 10.97 -22.38 2.73
N GLU A 49 11.66 -21.24 2.84
CA GLU A 49 11.91 -20.55 4.11
C GLU A 49 11.87 -19.02 3.91
N PHE A 50 11.00 -18.31 4.65
CA PHE A 50 10.91 -16.86 4.71
C PHE A 50 10.48 -16.43 6.12
N LYS A 51 11.37 -16.65 7.09
CA LYS A 51 11.16 -16.42 8.52
C LYS A 51 10.80 -14.98 8.86
N ALA A 52 11.35 -14.01 8.13
CA ALA A 52 11.09 -12.59 8.41
C ALA A 52 9.63 -12.19 8.16
N LEU A 53 8.83 -13.00 7.44
CA LEU A 53 7.40 -12.76 7.24
C LEU A 53 6.62 -12.79 8.56
N GLY A 54 6.94 -13.71 9.47
CA GLY A 54 6.28 -13.83 10.78
C GLY A 54 6.33 -12.52 11.58
N PRO A 55 7.53 -12.01 11.91
CA PRO A 55 7.69 -10.72 12.59
C PRO A 55 7.05 -9.53 11.85
N MET A 56 7.00 -9.54 10.51
CA MET A 56 6.28 -8.51 9.74
C MET A 56 4.78 -8.57 9.98
N LEU A 57 4.16 -9.75 9.92
CA LEU A 57 2.74 -9.94 10.21
C LEU A 57 2.41 -9.62 11.67
N ASP A 58 3.27 -10.06 12.60
CA ASP A 58 3.06 -9.90 14.04
C ASP A 58 3.15 -8.44 14.49
N SER A 59 3.85 -7.59 13.74
CA SER A 59 3.87 -6.14 13.98
C SER A 59 2.47 -5.50 13.94
N PHE A 60 1.55 -6.07 13.17
CA PHE A 60 0.13 -5.71 13.18
C PHE A 60 -0.66 -6.59 14.19
N ARG A 61 -0.51 -7.92 14.11
CA ARG A 61 -1.33 -8.88 14.88
C ARG A 61 -1.23 -8.66 16.40
N LYS A 62 -0.07 -8.25 16.90
CA LYS A 62 0.13 -7.92 18.32
C LYS A 62 -0.90 -6.92 18.87
N TYR A 63 -1.34 -5.96 18.06
CA TYR A 63 -2.29 -4.92 18.48
C TYR A 63 -3.70 -5.14 17.91
N TYR A 64 -3.93 -6.25 17.22
CA TYR A 64 -5.19 -6.50 16.53
C TYR A 64 -6.33 -6.69 17.54
N ARG A 65 -7.42 -5.94 17.34
CA ARG A 65 -8.60 -5.92 18.22
C ARG A 65 -9.92 -6.14 17.48
N GLY A 66 -9.88 -6.87 16.35
CA GLY A 66 -11.05 -7.19 15.54
C GLY A 66 -11.37 -6.21 14.41
N TYR A 67 -10.53 -5.20 14.18
CA TYR A 67 -10.70 -4.20 13.11
C TYR A 67 -9.43 -4.04 12.29
N GLY A 68 -9.60 -3.79 11.00
CA GLY A 68 -8.50 -3.70 10.04
C GLY A 68 -7.93 -5.06 9.67
N GLN A 69 -6.97 -5.08 8.76
CA GLN A 69 -6.32 -6.29 8.27
C GLN A 69 -4.89 -5.99 7.80
N VAL A 70 -3.95 -6.88 8.11
CA VAL A 70 -2.62 -6.88 7.49
C VAL A 70 -2.67 -7.69 6.20
N ILE A 71 -2.19 -7.09 5.12
CA ILE A 71 -2.30 -7.62 3.76
C ILE A 71 -0.90 -7.80 3.20
N LEU A 72 -0.62 -8.96 2.62
CA LEU A 72 0.64 -9.22 1.94
C LEU A 72 0.50 -8.88 0.45
N GLN A 73 1.32 -7.97 -0.05
CA GLN A 73 1.35 -7.67 -1.48
C GLN A 73 2.20 -8.69 -2.24
N CYS A 74 1.71 -9.10 -3.40
CA CYS A 74 2.28 -10.10 -4.28
C CYS A 74 2.45 -9.51 -5.69
N ASN A 75 3.68 -9.41 -6.16
CA ASN A 75 3.96 -9.10 -7.57
C ASN A 75 4.19 -10.38 -8.38
N VAL A 76 4.56 -10.24 -9.66
CA VAL A 76 4.78 -11.38 -10.57
C VAL A 76 5.86 -12.33 -10.04
N GLU A 77 6.96 -11.76 -9.52
CA GLU A 77 8.06 -12.56 -8.99
C GLU A 77 7.66 -13.28 -7.70
N ASP A 78 6.89 -12.63 -6.82
CA ASP A 78 6.33 -13.25 -5.61
C ASP A 78 5.41 -14.45 -5.96
N ASP A 79 4.53 -14.29 -6.94
CA ASP A 79 3.54 -15.31 -7.32
C ASP A 79 4.19 -16.53 -7.99
N ILE A 80 5.16 -16.31 -8.90
CA ILE A 80 5.94 -17.38 -9.52
C ILE A 80 6.65 -18.21 -8.45
N LEU A 81 7.20 -17.55 -7.42
CA LEU A 81 7.90 -18.18 -6.31
C LEU A 81 6.96 -18.85 -5.29
N GLY A 82 5.64 -18.80 -5.49
CA GLY A 82 4.66 -19.43 -4.61
C GLY A 82 4.53 -18.76 -3.24
N LEU A 83 4.78 -17.43 -3.18
CA LEU A 83 4.60 -16.67 -1.94
C LEU A 83 3.19 -16.81 -1.34
N PRO A 84 2.09 -16.71 -2.11
CA PRO A 84 0.75 -16.86 -1.55
C PRO A 84 0.55 -18.19 -0.83
N GLU A 85 1.00 -19.28 -1.43
CA GLU A 85 0.89 -20.63 -0.88
C GLU A 85 1.73 -20.80 0.38
N TYR A 86 2.98 -20.33 0.36
CA TYR A 86 3.87 -20.35 1.52
C TYR A 86 3.29 -19.54 2.68
N ALA A 87 2.88 -18.29 2.42
CA ALA A 87 2.35 -17.40 3.43
C ALA A 87 1.06 -17.92 4.07
N TYR A 88 0.19 -18.57 3.29
CA TYR A 88 -0.98 -19.23 3.84
C TYR A 88 -0.62 -20.43 4.72
N LYS A 89 0.19 -21.37 4.21
CA LYS A 89 0.53 -22.62 4.93
C LYS A 89 1.30 -22.37 6.23
N GLU A 90 2.28 -21.48 6.21
CA GLU A 90 3.16 -21.24 7.36
C GLU A 90 2.61 -20.21 8.34
N TYR A 91 1.86 -19.22 7.85
CA TYR A 91 1.45 -18.05 8.66
C TYR A 91 -0.05 -17.78 8.67
N ASN A 92 -0.87 -18.64 8.08
CA ASN A 92 -2.32 -18.49 7.97
C ASN A 92 -2.72 -17.10 7.43
N LEU A 93 -2.09 -16.69 6.32
CA LEU A 93 -2.38 -15.42 5.67
C LEU A 93 -3.85 -15.35 5.22
N GLU A 94 -4.58 -14.33 5.68
CA GLU A 94 -6.01 -14.17 5.35
C GLU A 94 -6.24 -13.25 4.14
N ALA A 95 -5.27 -12.40 3.80
CA ALA A 95 -5.41 -11.36 2.79
C ALA A 95 -4.20 -11.16 1.90
N LEU A 96 -4.45 -11.07 0.59
CA LEU A 96 -3.44 -10.93 -0.44
C LEU A 96 -3.76 -9.77 -1.39
N GLU A 97 -2.76 -8.94 -1.71
CA GLU A 97 -2.87 -7.87 -2.70
C GLU A 97 -2.03 -8.16 -3.95
N PHE A 98 -2.66 -8.42 -5.10
CA PHE A 98 -1.94 -8.50 -6.37
C PHE A 98 -1.61 -7.10 -6.89
N LYS A 99 -0.32 -6.89 -7.19
CA LYS A 99 0.17 -5.61 -7.70
C LYS A 99 0.20 -5.59 -9.22
N PHE A 100 -0.59 -4.69 -9.80
CA PHE A 100 -0.61 -4.36 -11.23
C PHE A 100 0.26 -3.15 -11.55
N GLY A 101 0.39 -2.22 -10.60
CA GLY A 101 1.20 -1.03 -10.81
C GLY A 101 1.32 -0.15 -9.56
N GLN A 102 2.10 0.92 -9.69
CA GLN A 102 2.20 1.99 -8.71
C GLN A 102 2.36 3.32 -9.45
N SER A 103 1.74 4.41 -9.02
CA SER A 103 1.78 5.65 -9.82
C SER A 103 3.18 6.24 -10.03
N ALA A 104 4.11 5.99 -9.12
CA ALA A 104 5.47 6.53 -9.15
C ALA A 104 6.34 5.99 -10.30
N LYS A 105 6.01 4.84 -10.91
CA LYS A 105 6.67 4.29 -12.11
C LYS A 105 5.86 3.16 -12.74
N GLY A 106 5.79 3.15 -14.07
CA GLY A 106 5.18 2.06 -14.84
C GLY A 106 6.11 0.86 -15.07
N THR A 107 7.37 0.98 -14.64
CA THR A 107 8.39 -0.07 -14.77
C THR A 107 8.60 -0.81 -13.44
N GLN A 108 9.15 -2.02 -13.53
CA GLN A 108 9.60 -2.78 -12.36
C GLN A 108 11.06 -2.44 -12.00
N PRO A 109 11.52 -2.80 -10.78
CA PRO A 109 12.90 -2.59 -10.38
C PRO A 109 13.91 -3.23 -11.36
N ALA A 110 14.93 -2.45 -11.73
CA ALA A 110 16.15 -2.93 -12.35
C ALA A 110 17.28 -2.74 -11.33
N ARG A 111 18.00 -3.82 -10.98
CA ARG A 111 19.01 -3.79 -9.92
C ARG A 111 20.34 -4.25 -10.49
N LYS A 112 21.37 -3.42 -10.36
CA LYS A 112 22.76 -3.77 -10.71
C LYS A 112 23.22 -4.91 -9.80
N LEU A 113 23.85 -5.92 -10.38
CA LEU A 113 24.47 -7.04 -9.69
C LEU A 113 25.97 -6.80 -9.53
N ASN A 114 26.59 -7.46 -8.55
CA ASN A 114 27.98 -7.18 -8.17
C ASN A 114 28.96 -7.67 -9.25
N ASP A 115 28.77 -8.90 -9.71
CA ASP A 115 29.64 -9.58 -10.66
C ASP A 115 28.88 -10.68 -11.42
N ARG A 116 29.60 -11.48 -12.22
CA ARG A 116 29.02 -12.58 -12.99
C ARG A 116 28.55 -13.73 -12.11
N GLU A 117 29.18 -13.99 -10.97
CA GLU A 117 28.80 -15.09 -10.08
C GLU A 117 27.45 -14.77 -9.41
N ASP A 118 27.28 -13.54 -8.93
CA ASP A 118 26.01 -13.01 -8.44
C ASP A 118 24.93 -13.04 -9.53
N ALA A 119 25.30 -12.71 -10.78
CA ALA A 119 24.41 -12.80 -11.94
C ALA A 119 23.91 -14.23 -12.22
N LEU A 120 24.79 -15.24 -12.15
CA LEU A 120 24.42 -16.64 -12.32
C LEU A 120 23.49 -17.12 -11.19
N LYS A 121 23.85 -16.84 -9.92
CA LYS A 121 23.00 -17.18 -8.76
C LYS A 121 21.61 -16.56 -8.90
N LYS A 122 21.53 -15.31 -9.37
CA LYS A 122 20.25 -14.65 -9.59
C LYS A 122 19.46 -15.30 -10.73
N GLN A 123 20.12 -15.65 -11.84
CA GLN A 123 19.50 -16.36 -12.96
C GLN A 123 18.97 -17.75 -12.55
N GLU A 124 19.70 -18.50 -11.71
CA GLU A 124 19.29 -19.80 -11.17
C GLU A 124 17.97 -19.73 -10.37
N THR A 125 17.68 -18.59 -9.73
CA THR A 125 16.38 -18.35 -9.06
C THR A 125 15.22 -18.07 -10.03
N GLY A 126 15.45 -18.10 -11.35
CA GLY A 126 14.46 -17.82 -12.38
C GLY A 126 14.26 -16.33 -12.72
N MET A 127 15.13 -15.46 -12.20
CA MET A 127 15.10 -14.02 -12.50
C MET A 127 15.67 -13.71 -13.88
N LEU A 128 15.13 -12.67 -14.52
CA LEU A 128 15.69 -12.16 -15.77
C LEU A 128 16.97 -11.37 -15.48
N VAL A 129 18.08 -11.78 -16.09
CA VAL A 129 19.39 -11.12 -15.97
C VAL A 129 19.88 -10.71 -17.35
N TYR A 130 20.33 -9.46 -17.46
CA TYR A 130 20.91 -8.92 -18.70
C TYR A 130 22.22 -8.16 -18.43
N PRO A 131 23.27 -8.35 -19.25
CA PRO A 131 23.36 -9.38 -20.30
C PRO A 131 23.31 -10.80 -19.71
N ASP A 132 23.04 -11.81 -20.53
CA ASP A 132 22.94 -13.20 -20.06
C ASP A 132 24.32 -13.69 -19.55
N PRO A 133 24.48 -13.99 -18.25
CA PRO A 133 25.76 -14.39 -17.68
C PRO A 133 26.22 -15.79 -18.12
N SER A 134 25.31 -16.59 -18.71
CA SER A 134 25.57 -17.93 -19.24
C SER A 134 26.00 -17.92 -20.72
N ASN A 135 25.90 -16.77 -21.39
CA ASN A 135 26.24 -16.65 -22.81
C ASN A 135 27.76 -16.85 -23.04
N PRO A 136 28.19 -17.77 -23.94
CA PRO A 136 29.61 -18.04 -24.20
C PRO A 136 30.45 -16.80 -24.56
N GLU A 137 29.88 -15.83 -25.28
CA GLU A 137 30.61 -14.59 -25.61
C GLU A 137 30.86 -13.71 -24.39
N VAL A 138 29.89 -13.66 -23.47
CA VAL A 138 30.01 -12.93 -22.21
C VAL A 138 31.05 -13.59 -21.31
N ILE A 139 31.06 -14.94 -21.26
CA ILE A 139 32.05 -15.72 -20.52
C ILE A 139 33.46 -15.38 -21.00
N LYS A 140 33.71 -15.52 -22.30
CA LYS A 140 35.03 -15.25 -22.89
C LYS A 140 35.49 -13.81 -22.62
N LYS A 141 34.60 -12.82 -22.80
CA LYS A 141 34.94 -11.42 -22.50
C LYS A 141 35.24 -11.18 -21.02
N CYS A 142 34.54 -11.84 -20.10
CA CYS A 142 34.84 -11.76 -18.67
C CYS A 142 36.19 -12.43 -18.34
N GLU A 143 36.52 -13.56 -18.97
CA GLU A 143 37.82 -14.24 -18.85
C GLU A 143 38.98 -13.37 -19.38
N ASP A 144 38.73 -12.61 -20.44
CA ASP A 144 39.66 -11.62 -21.01
C ASP A 144 39.77 -10.32 -20.17
N GLY A 145 39.05 -10.22 -19.04
CA GLY A 145 39.07 -9.05 -18.14
C GLY A 145 38.09 -7.91 -18.50
N PHE A 146 37.24 -8.09 -19.52
CA PHE A 146 36.27 -7.10 -20.02
C PHE A 146 34.82 -7.47 -19.67
N CYS A 147 34.55 -7.74 -18.39
CA CYS A 147 33.23 -8.20 -17.96
C CYS A 147 32.18 -7.05 -17.95
N PRO A 148 30.98 -7.25 -18.51
CA PRO A 148 29.95 -6.21 -18.52
C PRO A 148 29.30 -6.02 -17.14
N ASN A 149 28.57 -4.92 -16.98
CA ASN A 149 27.68 -4.76 -15.83
C ASN A 149 26.43 -5.62 -16.02
N PHE A 150 26.11 -6.45 -15.03
CA PHE A 150 24.89 -7.24 -15.01
C PHE A 150 23.77 -6.54 -14.24
N TYR A 151 22.55 -6.71 -14.71
CA TYR A 151 21.34 -6.19 -14.09
C TYR A 151 20.29 -7.29 -14.02
N SER A 152 19.63 -7.40 -12.87
CA SER A 152 18.39 -8.16 -12.74
C SER A 152 17.18 -7.27 -13.01
N TYR A 153 16.18 -7.82 -13.69
CA TYR A 153 14.93 -7.13 -14.05
C TYR A 153 13.74 -7.94 -13.53
N ALA A 154 12.89 -7.31 -12.73
CA ALA A 154 11.60 -7.90 -12.39
C ALA A 154 10.63 -7.80 -13.57
N ARG A 155 9.80 -8.82 -13.77
CA ARG A 155 8.84 -8.90 -14.89
C ARG A 155 7.72 -7.90 -14.74
N LEU A 156 7.38 -7.24 -15.84
CA LEU A 156 6.18 -6.41 -15.90
C LEU A 156 4.93 -7.27 -15.64
N PRO A 157 3.98 -6.79 -14.83
CA PRO A 157 2.72 -7.47 -14.62
C PRO A 157 1.91 -7.49 -15.92
N GLN A 158 1.84 -8.67 -16.54
CA GLN A 158 0.99 -8.95 -17.69
C GLN A 158 -0.22 -9.80 -17.26
N TRP A 159 -0.80 -9.45 -16.11
CA TRP A 159 -1.97 -10.12 -15.58
C TRP A 159 -3.18 -9.91 -16.51
N ASP A 160 -3.88 -10.99 -16.81
CA ASP A 160 -5.11 -11.00 -17.57
C ASP A 160 -6.19 -11.84 -16.88
N GLU A 161 -7.39 -11.83 -17.44
CA GLU A 161 -8.53 -12.55 -16.91
C GLU A 161 -8.35 -14.07 -16.92
N GLU A 162 -7.64 -14.61 -17.91
CA GLU A 162 -7.41 -16.04 -18.08
C GLU A 162 -6.52 -16.59 -16.97
N TYR A 163 -5.55 -15.81 -16.53
CA TYR A 163 -4.72 -16.14 -15.39
C TYR A 163 -5.39 -15.80 -14.05
N MET A 164 -5.83 -14.56 -13.87
CA MET A 164 -6.18 -14.04 -12.55
C MET A 164 -7.43 -14.65 -11.95
N ILE A 165 -8.47 -14.93 -12.77
CA ILE A 165 -9.73 -15.48 -12.27
C ILE A 165 -9.52 -16.87 -11.67
N PRO A 166 -8.96 -17.87 -12.40
CA PRO A 166 -8.71 -19.18 -11.81
C PRO A 166 -7.64 -19.15 -10.72
N ARG A 167 -6.63 -18.27 -10.82
CA ARG A 167 -5.61 -18.12 -9.78
C ARG A 167 -6.20 -17.67 -8.45
N ILE A 168 -7.09 -16.68 -8.45
CA ILE A 168 -7.80 -16.23 -7.24
C ILE A 168 -8.69 -17.34 -6.69
N GLU A 169 -9.41 -18.06 -7.56
CA GLU A 169 -10.26 -19.17 -7.12
C GLU A 169 -9.45 -20.27 -6.43
N GLN A 170 -8.32 -20.69 -7.02
CA GLN A 170 -7.41 -21.65 -6.42
C GLN A 170 -6.94 -21.21 -5.02
N LEU A 171 -6.49 -19.96 -4.88
CA LEU A 171 -6.01 -19.43 -3.61
C LEU A 171 -7.13 -19.29 -2.57
N ARG A 172 -8.36 -19.02 -3.02
CA ARG A 172 -9.55 -18.97 -2.19
C ARG A 172 -9.93 -20.36 -1.68
N GLU A 173 -9.91 -21.38 -2.55
CA GLU A 173 -10.12 -22.79 -2.19
C GLU A 173 -9.07 -23.29 -1.19
N MET A 174 -7.82 -22.79 -1.28
CA MET A 174 -6.79 -23.08 -0.31
C MET A 174 -7.10 -22.50 1.08
N GLY A 175 -7.78 -21.35 1.15
CA GLY A 175 -8.26 -20.73 2.40
C GLY A 175 -7.96 -19.24 2.57
N ILE A 176 -7.34 -18.58 1.58
CA ILE A 176 -7.17 -17.12 1.62
C ILE A 176 -8.55 -16.47 1.46
N LYS A 177 -8.90 -15.57 2.38
CA LYS A 177 -10.26 -15.04 2.51
C LYS A 177 -10.48 -13.80 1.65
N ASN A 178 -9.50 -12.89 1.62
CA ASN A 178 -9.65 -11.59 0.98
C ASN A 178 -8.59 -11.34 -0.09
N PHE A 179 -9.03 -10.78 -1.20
CA PHE A 179 -8.22 -10.45 -2.36
C PHE A 179 -8.33 -8.98 -2.70
N TYR A 180 -7.18 -8.41 -3.01
CA TYR A 180 -7.02 -6.98 -3.26
C TYR A 180 -6.24 -6.75 -4.53
N PHE A 181 -6.56 -5.71 -5.30
CA PHE A 181 -5.74 -5.27 -6.43
C PHE A 181 -5.16 -3.89 -6.18
N LYS A 182 -3.90 -3.71 -6.58
CA LYS A 182 -3.26 -2.38 -6.63
C LYS A 182 -2.96 -1.97 -8.07
N VAL A 183 -3.60 -0.90 -8.52
CA VAL A 183 -3.58 -0.43 -9.90
C VAL A 183 -3.07 1.01 -9.95
N ALA A 184 -2.30 1.35 -10.98
CA ALA A 184 -1.89 2.73 -11.24
C ALA A 184 -2.80 3.38 -12.29
N GLY A 185 -3.11 4.67 -12.10
CA GLY A 185 -3.94 5.43 -13.02
C GLY A 185 -3.21 5.88 -14.28
N TYR A 186 -2.82 4.98 -15.18
CA TYR A 186 -2.13 5.31 -16.43
C TYR A 186 -3.06 5.47 -17.61
N ASP A 187 -3.89 4.46 -17.88
CA ASP A 187 -4.76 4.41 -19.04
C ASP A 187 -6.20 4.05 -18.65
N ARG A 188 -7.19 4.67 -19.30
CA ARG A 188 -8.60 4.49 -18.95
C ARG A 188 -9.17 3.14 -19.36
N GLU A 189 -8.74 2.58 -20.49
CA GLU A 189 -9.23 1.27 -20.93
C GLU A 189 -8.63 0.15 -20.07
N ASP A 190 -7.37 0.29 -19.63
CA ASP A 190 -6.80 -0.66 -18.68
C ASP A 190 -7.49 -0.59 -17.31
N LEU A 191 -7.79 0.61 -16.78
CA LEU A 191 -8.59 0.75 -15.56
C LEU A 191 -9.93 0.01 -15.67
N LYS A 192 -10.60 0.15 -16.81
CA LYS A 192 -11.88 -0.53 -17.09
C LYS A 192 -11.72 -2.04 -17.21
N ARG A 193 -10.63 -2.53 -17.84
CA ARG A 193 -10.30 -3.96 -17.92
C ARG A 193 -10.10 -4.54 -16.52
N VAL A 194 -9.24 -3.92 -15.71
CA VAL A 194 -8.93 -4.39 -14.36
C VAL A 194 -10.15 -4.35 -13.43
N ILE A 195 -10.97 -3.29 -13.48
CA ILE A 195 -12.21 -3.22 -12.68
C ILE A 195 -13.18 -4.35 -13.06
N LYS A 196 -13.34 -4.63 -14.36
CA LYS A 196 -14.19 -5.75 -14.82
C LYS A 196 -13.63 -7.10 -14.39
N MET A 197 -12.32 -7.29 -14.48
CA MET A 197 -11.66 -8.51 -14.02
C MET A 197 -11.85 -8.72 -12.52
N ALA A 198 -11.60 -7.70 -11.70
CA ALA A 198 -11.83 -7.71 -10.26
C ALA A 198 -13.29 -8.01 -9.90
N SER A 199 -14.23 -7.42 -10.65
CA SER A 199 -15.67 -7.68 -10.52
C SER A 199 -16.03 -9.16 -10.75
N LYS A 200 -15.46 -9.77 -11.81
CA LYS A 200 -15.66 -11.19 -12.14
C LYS A 200 -15.04 -12.11 -11.09
N ALA A 201 -13.81 -11.82 -10.67
CA ALA A 201 -13.07 -12.61 -9.68
C ALA A 201 -13.54 -12.41 -8.23
N LYS A 202 -14.51 -11.52 -7.98
CA LYS A 202 -15.01 -11.15 -6.64
C LYS A 202 -13.88 -10.68 -5.71
N VAL A 203 -13.00 -9.82 -6.24
CA VAL A 203 -11.96 -9.15 -5.47
C VAL A 203 -12.60 -8.17 -4.51
N ASP A 204 -12.25 -8.21 -3.23
CA ASP A 204 -12.88 -7.41 -2.19
C ASP A 204 -12.67 -5.91 -2.37
N MET A 205 -11.47 -5.51 -2.81
CA MET A 205 -11.14 -4.09 -2.93
C MET A 205 -10.03 -3.82 -3.95
N ILE A 206 -10.12 -2.68 -4.63
CA ILE A 206 -9.10 -2.15 -5.55
C ILE A 206 -8.60 -0.82 -5.02
N THR A 207 -7.28 -0.66 -4.97
CA THR A 207 -6.65 0.64 -4.74
C THR A 207 -6.15 1.23 -6.04
N PHE A 208 -6.51 2.49 -6.31
CA PHE A 208 -6.07 3.26 -7.46
C PHE A 208 -5.05 4.30 -7.03
N ASP A 209 -3.81 4.11 -7.46
CA ASP A 209 -2.72 5.04 -7.24
C ASP A 209 -2.75 6.14 -8.32
N GLY A 210 -3.06 7.37 -7.92
CA GLY A 210 -2.90 8.57 -8.73
C GLY A 210 -1.52 9.21 -8.58
N ALA A 211 -1.23 10.21 -9.40
CA ALA A 211 0.01 10.98 -9.35
C ALA A 211 0.30 11.55 -7.94
N GLY A 212 1.58 11.70 -7.60
CA GLY A 212 2.00 12.13 -6.26
C GLY A 212 2.18 10.99 -5.24
N GLY A 213 2.09 9.73 -5.70
CA GLY A 213 2.49 8.55 -4.93
C GLY A 213 4.00 8.54 -4.60
N GLY A 214 4.35 7.92 -3.47
CA GLY A 214 5.75 7.77 -3.05
C GLY A 214 6.43 6.56 -3.68
N SER A 215 7.76 6.59 -3.75
CA SER A 215 8.59 5.43 -4.09
C SER A 215 9.96 5.56 -3.42
N GLY A 216 10.53 4.42 -2.99
CA GLY A 216 11.92 4.37 -2.52
C GLY A 216 12.93 4.30 -3.67
N TYR A 217 12.50 3.93 -4.87
CA TYR A 217 13.34 3.82 -6.06
C TYR A 217 12.49 3.97 -7.34
N SER A 218 12.53 5.14 -7.95
CA SER A 218 11.84 5.46 -9.21
C SER A 218 12.58 6.56 -9.99
N PRO A 219 12.52 6.56 -11.34
CA PRO A 219 12.96 7.70 -12.13
C PRO A 219 12.11 8.94 -11.81
N SER A 220 12.76 10.06 -11.50
CA SER A 220 12.07 11.28 -11.06
C SER A 220 11.05 11.82 -12.07
N LYS A 221 11.34 11.67 -13.37
CA LYS A 221 10.43 12.08 -14.44
C LYS A 221 9.14 11.24 -14.45
N MET A 222 9.25 9.92 -14.33
CA MET A 222 8.10 9.02 -14.21
C MET A 222 7.19 9.37 -13.04
N MET A 223 7.78 9.70 -11.90
CA MET A 223 7.02 10.10 -10.71
C MET A 223 6.15 11.34 -10.92
N ASN A 224 6.59 12.26 -11.79
CA ASN A 224 5.98 13.57 -11.96
C ASN A 224 4.99 13.64 -13.13
N GLU A 225 5.18 12.85 -14.19
CA GLU A 225 4.53 13.11 -15.48
C GLU A 225 3.69 11.94 -16.04
N TRP A 226 3.74 10.72 -15.47
CA TRP A 226 3.16 9.53 -16.13
C TRP A 226 1.77 9.09 -15.66
N SER A 227 1.37 9.38 -14.42
CA SER A 227 0.05 8.97 -13.90
C SER A 227 -0.95 10.13 -13.96
N LEU A 228 -2.24 9.82 -14.13
CA LEU A 228 -3.30 10.79 -14.01
C LEU A 228 -3.25 11.48 -12.63
N PRO A 229 -3.45 12.81 -12.56
CA PRO A 229 -3.71 13.49 -11.30
C PRO A 229 -4.85 12.82 -10.54
N THR A 230 -4.72 12.64 -9.22
CA THR A 230 -5.65 11.82 -8.43
C THR A 230 -7.13 12.19 -8.61
N VAL A 231 -7.46 13.49 -8.65
CA VAL A 231 -8.83 13.97 -8.89
C VAL A 231 -9.39 13.65 -10.28
N VAL A 232 -8.51 13.55 -11.28
CA VAL A 232 -8.85 13.17 -12.65
C VAL A 232 -9.04 11.66 -12.75
N LEU A 233 -8.13 10.90 -12.11
CA LEU A 233 -8.25 9.44 -11.99
C LEU A 233 -9.57 9.06 -11.30
N GLU A 234 -9.92 9.76 -10.23
CA GLU A 234 -11.15 9.52 -9.49
C GLU A 234 -12.41 9.71 -10.34
N ASP A 235 -12.45 10.73 -11.21
CA ASP A 235 -13.55 10.89 -12.19
C ASP A 235 -13.65 9.68 -13.15
N ALA A 236 -12.51 9.23 -13.70
CA ALA A 236 -12.47 8.06 -14.58
C ALA A 236 -12.98 6.79 -13.87
N VAL A 237 -12.50 6.54 -12.64
CA VAL A 237 -12.90 5.38 -11.84
C VAL A 237 -14.39 5.43 -11.50
N CYS A 238 -14.90 6.59 -11.06
CA CYS A 238 -16.33 6.77 -10.75
C CYS A 238 -17.21 6.43 -11.96
N LYS A 239 -16.88 6.92 -13.16
CA LYS A 239 -17.64 6.61 -14.38
C LYS A 239 -17.69 5.11 -14.68
N ILE A 240 -16.55 4.42 -14.52
CA ILE A 240 -16.48 2.98 -14.77
C ILE A 240 -17.30 2.22 -13.72
N VAL A 241 -17.20 2.59 -12.44
CA VAL A 241 -17.95 1.99 -11.33
C VAL A 241 -19.46 2.21 -11.50
N GLU A 242 -19.89 3.41 -11.88
CA GLU A 242 -21.30 3.71 -12.15
C GLU A 242 -21.85 2.87 -13.30
N LYS A 243 -21.06 2.66 -14.35
CA LYS A 243 -21.45 1.75 -15.44
C LYS A 243 -21.56 0.30 -14.95
N LEU A 244 -20.62 -0.15 -14.11
CA LEU A 244 -20.63 -1.48 -13.51
C LEU A 244 -21.88 -1.70 -12.61
N LYS A 245 -22.24 -0.70 -11.80
CA LYS A 245 -23.47 -0.67 -10.98
C LYS A 245 -24.73 -0.74 -11.84
N LYS A 246 -24.82 0.06 -12.90
CA LYS A 246 -25.94 0.04 -13.86
C LYS A 246 -26.12 -1.32 -14.54
N ASP A 247 -25.02 -2.04 -14.75
CA ASP A 247 -25.04 -3.38 -15.33
C ASP A 247 -25.35 -4.48 -14.28
N GLY A 248 -25.65 -4.13 -13.02
CA GLY A 248 -25.97 -5.08 -11.96
C GLY A 248 -24.82 -5.98 -11.53
N ARG A 249 -23.57 -5.55 -11.79
CA ARG A 249 -22.37 -6.35 -11.52
C ARG A 249 -21.83 -6.07 -10.10
N TYR A 250 -21.06 -7.03 -9.57
CA TYR A 250 -20.37 -6.86 -8.29
C TYR A 250 -19.35 -5.72 -8.37
N VAL A 251 -19.34 -4.84 -7.38
CA VAL A 251 -18.45 -3.68 -7.30
C VAL A 251 -17.53 -3.88 -6.10
N PRO A 252 -16.22 -4.08 -6.33
CA PRO A 252 -15.23 -4.08 -5.25
C PRO A 252 -15.27 -2.76 -4.48
N ALA A 253 -14.85 -2.76 -3.21
CA ALA A 253 -14.55 -1.51 -2.52
C ALA A 253 -13.43 -0.77 -3.29
N ILE A 254 -13.56 0.54 -3.39
CA ILE A 254 -12.66 1.38 -4.19
C ILE A 254 -11.94 2.34 -3.27
N ILE A 255 -10.61 2.30 -3.31
CA ILE A 255 -9.74 3.17 -2.51
C ILE A 255 -8.91 4.06 -3.42
N MET A 256 -8.97 5.37 -3.19
CA MET A 256 -8.11 6.32 -3.90
C MET A 256 -6.81 6.54 -3.11
N THR A 257 -5.67 6.55 -3.79
CA THR A 257 -4.37 6.89 -3.21
C THR A 257 -3.65 7.90 -4.11
N GLY A 258 -2.66 8.62 -3.57
CA GLY A 258 -1.89 9.60 -4.34
C GLY A 258 -1.72 10.91 -3.58
N GLY A 259 -0.69 10.99 -2.74
CA GLY A 259 -0.30 12.23 -2.06
C GLY A 259 -1.13 12.65 -0.84
N PHE A 260 -2.20 11.93 -0.50
CA PHE A 260 -3.06 12.25 0.65
C PHE A 260 -2.32 12.29 1.99
N SER A 261 -2.56 13.33 2.79
CA SER A 261 -1.91 13.55 4.10
C SER A 261 -2.76 14.25 5.16
N THR A 262 -3.90 14.83 4.80
CA THR A 262 -4.74 15.62 5.72
C THR A 262 -6.22 15.26 5.60
N GLU A 263 -6.96 15.50 6.68
CA GLU A 263 -8.39 15.24 6.82
C GLU A 263 -9.23 15.87 5.72
N ASP A 264 -8.88 17.07 5.25
CA ASP A 264 -9.64 17.78 4.23
C ASP A 264 -9.49 17.11 2.86
N GLN A 265 -8.31 16.57 2.56
CA GLN A 265 -8.06 15.85 1.32
C GLN A 265 -8.79 14.50 1.32
N VAL A 266 -8.79 13.79 2.45
CA VAL A 266 -9.56 12.55 2.62
C VAL A 266 -11.05 12.82 2.46
N PHE A 267 -11.58 13.84 3.13
CA PHE A 267 -12.97 14.26 2.99
C PHE A 267 -13.32 14.59 1.53
N LYS A 268 -12.47 15.37 0.84
CA LYS A 268 -12.67 15.74 -0.56
C LYS A 268 -12.71 14.53 -1.49
N ALA A 269 -11.85 13.53 -1.30
CA ALA A 269 -11.85 12.31 -2.11
C ALA A 269 -13.11 11.45 -1.85
N LEU A 270 -13.59 11.37 -0.61
CA LEU A 270 -14.83 10.66 -0.32
C LEU A 270 -16.05 11.35 -0.94
N ALA A 271 -16.13 12.68 -0.81
CA ALA A 271 -17.21 13.49 -1.36
C ALA A 271 -17.20 13.50 -2.91
N LEU A 272 -16.04 13.72 -3.53
CA LEU A 272 -15.89 13.67 -4.99
C LEU A 272 -16.25 12.29 -5.55
N GLY A 273 -15.91 11.24 -4.79
CA GLY A 273 -16.18 9.87 -5.09
C GLY A 273 -17.65 9.50 -5.17
N ASN A 274 -18.56 10.33 -4.65
CA ASN A 274 -20.00 10.19 -4.82
C ASN A 274 -20.52 8.77 -4.49
N GLN A 275 -20.11 8.22 -3.34
CA GLN A 275 -20.43 6.85 -2.89
C GLN A 275 -19.85 5.71 -3.75
N ASN A 276 -19.05 6.02 -4.77
CA ASN A 276 -18.28 5.04 -5.53
C ASN A 276 -16.92 4.78 -4.89
N ILE A 277 -16.34 5.79 -4.23
CA ILE A 277 -15.09 5.67 -3.47
C ILE A 277 -15.44 5.37 -2.02
N THR A 278 -14.95 4.23 -1.53
CA THR A 278 -15.26 3.71 -0.18
C THR A 278 -14.18 4.02 0.84
N GLY A 279 -13.03 4.53 0.41
CA GLY A 279 -11.95 4.91 1.30
C GLY A 279 -10.75 5.55 0.63
N VAL A 280 -9.76 5.94 1.44
CA VAL A 280 -8.56 6.66 1.01
C VAL A 280 -7.30 6.01 1.57
N GLY A 281 -6.30 5.84 0.70
CA GLY A 281 -5.00 5.30 1.04
C GLY A 281 -4.02 6.38 1.49
N LEU A 282 -3.38 6.18 2.64
CA LEU A 282 -2.33 7.03 3.21
C LEU A 282 -1.02 6.23 3.32
N CYS A 283 0.12 6.91 3.28
CA CYS A 283 1.43 6.25 3.45
C CYS A 283 2.46 7.19 4.08
N ARG A 284 3.05 8.10 3.29
CA ARG A 284 4.15 8.98 3.74
C ARG A 284 3.83 9.77 5.01
N ALA A 285 2.62 10.31 5.14
CA ALA A 285 2.23 11.06 6.33
C ALA A 285 2.18 10.18 7.59
N ALA A 286 1.68 8.95 7.48
CA ALA A 286 1.71 7.99 8.58
C ALA A 286 3.14 7.48 8.88
N MET A 287 4.00 7.33 7.86
CA MET A 287 5.44 7.07 8.08
C MET A 287 6.10 8.20 8.88
N THR A 288 5.82 9.46 8.52
CA THR A 288 6.32 10.63 9.24
C THR A 288 5.82 10.60 10.69
N ALA A 289 4.55 10.30 10.92
CA ALA A 289 4.00 10.17 12.27
C ALA A 289 4.72 9.08 13.09
N ALA A 290 5.01 7.92 12.48
CA ALA A 290 5.78 6.85 13.12
C ALA A 290 7.19 7.31 13.53
N MET A 291 7.91 7.91 12.58
CA MET A 291 9.28 8.38 12.82
C MET A 291 9.33 9.50 13.87
N THR A 292 8.42 10.47 13.77
CA THR A 292 8.33 11.59 14.70
C THR A 292 7.94 11.12 16.10
N GLY A 293 6.94 10.25 16.22
CA GLY A 293 6.52 9.70 17.50
C GLY A 293 7.65 8.92 18.19
N LYS A 294 8.36 8.08 17.43
CA LYS A 294 9.52 7.34 17.94
C LYS A 294 10.64 8.28 18.40
N ASN A 295 11.03 9.24 17.57
CA ASN A 295 12.12 10.17 17.88
C ASN A 295 11.81 11.05 19.11
N ILE A 296 10.61 11.62 19.18
CA ILE A 296 10.19 12.42 20.33
C ILE A 296 10.14 11.56 21.59
N GLY A 297 9.60 10.33 21.48
CA GLY A 297 9.53 9.39 22.58
C GLY A 297 10.90 9.02 23.16
N GLU A 298 11.88 8.71 22.30
CA GLU A 298 13.26 8.43 22.71
C GLU A 298 13.91 9.64 23.40
N ARG A 299 13.69 10.85 22.87
CA ARG A 299 14.20 12.09 23.44
C ARG A 299 13.63 12.39 24.83
N ILE A 300 12.32 12.19 25.03
CA ILE A 300 11.68 12.32 26.35
C ILE A 300 12.28 11.33 27.34
N LYS A 301 12.48 10.06 26.95
CA LYS A 301 13.10 9.04 27.80
C LYS A 301 14.52 9.41 28.23
N ASN A 302 15.25 10.15 27.39
CA ASN A 302 16.60 10.64 27.66
C ASN A 302 16.62 12.00 28.40
N GLY A 303 15.47 12.54 28.80
CA GLY A 303 15.39 13.83 29.49
C GLY A 303 15.56 15.07 28.60
N ASP A 304 15.56 14.91 27.27
CA ASP A 304 15.72 16.00 26.30
C ASP A 304 14.37 16.32 25.61
N ILE A 305 13.49 17.05 26.29
CA ILE A 305 12.19 17.40 25.73
C ILE A 305 12.35 18.52 24.69
N PRO A 306 11.96 18.30 23.41
CA PRO A 306 12.08 19.33 22.38
C PRO A 306 11.39 20.63 22.78
N LYS A 307 12.05 21.78 22.59
CA LYS A 307 11.54 23.10 23.03
C LYS A 307 10.12 23.41 22.55
N ASN A 308 9.78 23.03 21.32
CA ASN A 308 8.45 23.22 20.74
C ASN A 308 7.37 22.32 21.36
N MET A 309 7.76 21.28 22.11
CA MET A 309 6.88 20.33 22.78
C MET A 309 6.66 20.64 24.26
N GLN A 310 7.57 21.38 24.90
CA GLN A 310 7.48 21.73 26.33
C GLN A 310 6.17 22.45 26.70
N LYS A 311 5.59 23.19 25.75
CA LYS A 311 4.28 23.85 25.93
C LYS A 311 3.10 22.88 26.10
N PHE A 312 3.27 21.61 25.71
CA PHE A 312 2.27 20.56 25.85
C PHE A 312 2.48 19.70 27.09
N GLY A 313 3.64 19.79 27.74
CA GLY A 313 3.95 19.06 28.96
C GLY A 313 5.41 18.60 29.05
N SER A 314 5.67 17.78 30.05
CA SER A 314 6.99 17.27 30.40
C SER A 314 7.08 15.73 30.46
N THR A 315 5.95 15.05 30.34
CA THR A 315 5.86 13.58 30.37
C THR A 315 5.34 13.01 29.05
N VAL A 316 5.50 11.70 28.85
CA VAL A 316 4.93 10.99 27.69
C VAL A 316 3.40 11.15 27.66
N ASP A 317 2.73 11.00 28.80
CA ASP A 317 1.29 11.11 28.92
C ASP A 317 0.75 12.50 28.57
N GLU A 318 1.47 13.56 28.94
CA GLU A 318 1.07 14.92 28.59
C GLU A 318 1.33 15.24 27.11
N ILE A 319 2.46 14.79 26.56
CA ILE A 319 2.86 15.11 25.18
C ILE A 319 2.11 14.26 24.15
N PHE A 320 1.83 12.99 24.44
CA PHE A 320 1.07 12.08 23.57
C PHE A 320 -0.38 12.00 24.04
N ALA A 321 -1.18 13.02 23.77
CA ALA A 321 -2.55 13.14 24.27
C ALA A 321 -3.43 11.89 24.02
N ASP A 322 -3.39 11.33 22.81
CA ASP A 322 -4.18 10.15 22.44
C ASP A 322 -3.64 8.83 23.05
N PHE A 323 -2.55 8.88 23.81
CA PHE A 323 -2.04 7.71 24.53
C PHE A 323 -3.00 7.27 25.64
N ALA A 324 -3.75 8.21 26.23
CA ALA A 324 -4.81 7.91 27.18
C ALA A 324 -5.88 6.99 26.57
N ASP A 325 -6.29 7.23 25.32
CA ASP A 325 -7.25 6.39 24.61
C ASP A 325 -6.72 4.97 24.43
N LEU A 326 -5.42 4.82 24.11
CA LEU A 326 -4.79 3.50 24.02
C LEU A 326 -4.73 2.79 25.37
N LYS A 327 -4.51 3.50 26.48
CA LYS A 327 -4.59 2.92 27.83
C LYS A 327 -5.99 2.46 28.20
N ILE A 328 -7.04 3.12 27.68
CA ILE A 328 -8.43 2.65 27.83
C ILE A 328 -8.67 1.39 27.01
N ILE A 329 -8.13 1.32 25.78
CA ILE A 329 -8.33 0.17 24.88
C ILE A 329 -7.55 -1.07 25.31
N TYR A 330 -6.28 -0.90 25.70
CA TYR A 330 -5.33 -2.01 25.93
C TYR A 330 -4.94 -2.17 27.42
N GLY A 331 -5.41 -1.30 28.30
CA GLY A 331 -5.08 -1.36 29.73
C GLY A 331 -3.59 -1.10 29.99
N LYS A 332 -3.02 -1.85 30.95
CA LYS A 332 -1.64 -1.64 31.42
C LYS A 332 -0.58 -1.92 30.37
N GLU A 333 -0.86 -2.82 29.42
CA GLU A 333 0.07 -3.20 28.34
C GLU A 333 0.41 -2.01 27.43
N ALA A 334 -0.49 -1.02 27.34
CA ALA A 334 -0.26 0.19 26.57
C ALA A 334 1.03 0.94 26.98
N ASN A 335 1.43 0.85 28.26
CA ASN A 335 2.64 1.52 28.75
C ASN A 335 3.93 1.03 28.07
N ASP A 336 3.92 -0.18 27.53
CA ASP A 336 5.06 -0.80 26.84
C ASP A 336 5.02 -0.58 25.32
N PHE A 337 4.03 0.17 24.82
CA PHE A 337 3.88 0.40 23.38
C PHE A 337 4.96 1.35 22.86
N SER A 338 5.37 1.12 21.62
CA SER A 338 6.26 2.04 20.93
C SER A 338 5.54 3.37 20.69
N LEU A 339 6.19 4.47 21.05
CA LEU A 339 5.67 5.82 20.82
C LEU A 339 5.63 6.18 19.32
N GLY A 340 6.32 5.42 18.46
CA GLY A 340 6.11 5.49 17.02
C GLY A 340 4.73 4.98 16.62
N ALA A 341 4.30 3.83 17.14
CA ALA A 341 2.97 3.28 16.89
C ALA A 341 1.86 4.18 17.47
N VAL A 342 2.08 4.73 18.67
CA VAL A 342 1.19 5.75 19.26
C VAL A 342 1.08 6.97 18.35
N GLY A 343 2.19 7.46 17.81
CA GLY A 343 2.18 8.60 16.87
C GLY A 343 1.35 8.33 15.60
N VAL A 344 1.41 7.11 15.06
CA VAL A 344 0.57 6.69 13.92
C VAL A 344 -0.90 6.64 14.31
N PHE A 345 -1.23 6.06 15.47
CA PHE A 345 -2.58 6.04 16.01
C PHE A 345 -3.14 7.46 16.13
N SER A 346 -2.40 8.38 16.76
CA SER A 346 -2.82 9.78 16.92
C SER A 346 -3.02 10.48 15.59
N TYR A 347 -2.13 10.26 14.63
CA TYR A 347 -2.28 10.80 13.28
C TYR A 347 -3.57 10.30 12.61
N LEU A 348 -3.86 8.99 12.67
CA LEU A 348 -5.08 8.43 12.09
C LEU A 348 -6.33 8.91 12.82
N ASN A 349 -6.28 9.07 14.14
CA ASN A 349 -7.37 9.61 14.95
C ASN A 349 -7.67 11.07 14.57
N LYS A 350 -6.64 11.89 14.37
CA LYS A 350 -6.77 13.26 13.82
C LYS A 350 -7.49 13.27 12.47
N ILE A 351 -7.09 12.40 11.53
CA ILE A 351 -7.73 12.30 10.22
C ILE A 351 -9.21 11.93 10.39
N ALA A 352 -9.51 10.92 11.22
CA ALA A 352 -10.87 10.47 11.48
C ALA A 352 -11.75 11.55 12.09
N PHE A 353 -11.22 12.28 13.07
CA PHE A 353 -11.90 13.40 13.70
C PHE A 353 -12.21 14.50 12.67
N GLY A 354 -11.23 14.89 11.86
CA GLY A 354 -11.43 15.91 10.83
C GLY A 354 -12.47 15.52 9.79
N VAL A 355 -12.45 14.28 9.29
CA VAL A 355 -13.48 13.77 8.35
C VAL A 355 -14.88 13.82 8.98
N LYS A 356 -15.03 13.40 10.24
CA LYS A 356 -16.31 13.51 10.97
C LYS A 356 -16.75 14.97 11.10
N HIS A 357 -15.82 15.87 11.41
CA HIS A 357 -16.11 17.28 11.58
C HIS A 357 -16.60 17.94 10.27
N PHE A 358 -15.94 17.66 9.15
CA PHE A 358 -16.36 18.16 7.83
C PHE A 358 -17.69 17.53 7.36
N ALA A 359 -17.93 16.25 7.65
CA ALA A 359 -19.22 15.62 7.35
C ALA A 359 -20.35 16.25 8.18
N ALA A 360 -20.13 16.46 9.48
CA ALA A 360 -21.10 17.11 10.37
C ALA A 360 -21.42 18.55 9.97
N LEU A 361 -20.42 19.31 9.46
CA LEU A 361 -20.64 20.64 8.88
C LEU A 361 -21.65 20.61 7.72
N ASN A 362 -21.65 19.52 6.94
CA ASN A 362 -22.60 19.26 5.85
C ASN A 362 -23.86 18.51 6.32
N ARG A 363 -24.08 18.39 7.63
CA ARG A 363 -25.22 17.67 8.25
C ARG A 363 -25.31 16.19 7.84
N LYS A 364 -24.16 15.57 7.55
CA LYS A 364 -24.04 14.16 7.18
C LYS A 364 -23.29 13.41 8.28
N PHE A 365 -23.92 12.37 8.82
CA PHE A 365 -23.40 11.60 9.96
C PHE A 365 -22.99 10.18 9.58
N ASP A 366 -23.14 9.82 8.30
CA ASP A 366 -22.62 8.60 7.70
C ASP A 366 -21.76 8.99 6.49
N ILE A 367 -20.62 8.32 6.32
CA ILE A 367 -19.74 8.52 5.17
C ILE A 367 -20.43 8.15 3.85
N ALA A 368 -21.41 7.24 3.89
CA ALA A 368 -22.22 6.86 2.74
C ALA A 368 -23.14 7.98 2.26
N CYS A 369 -23.33 9.04 3.06
CA CYS A 369 -24.07 10.22 2.63
C CYS A 369 -23.20 11.24 1.91
N LEU A 370 -21.87 11.12 1.95
CA LEU A 370 -20.98 12.09 1.31
C LEU A 370 -21.13 12.04 -0.22
N ASP A 371 -21.21 13.22 -0.84
CA ASP A 371 -21.40 13.36 -2.27
C ASP A 371 -20.81 14.68 -2.79
N ARG A 372 -20.87 14.87 -4.10
CA ARG A 372 -20.22 16.00 -4.77
C ARG A 372 -20.82 17.36 -4.41
N SER A 373 -22.02 17.41 -3.80
CA SER A 373 -22.63 18.65 -3.32
C SER A 373 -21.95 19.21 -2.07
N ASP A 374 -21.16 18.38 -1.36
CA ASP A 374 -20.35 18.81 -0.21
C ASP A 374 -19.10 19.62 -0.62
N LEU A 375 -18.88 19.78 -1.94
CA LEU A 375 -17.70 20.43 -2.51
C LEU A 375 -18.07 21.65 -3.34
N ILE A 376 -17.27 22.71 -3.19
CA ILE A 376 -17.41 23.96 -3.95
C ILE A 376 -16.25 24.06 -4.95
N PRO A 377 -16.52 24.08 -6.27
CA PRO A 377 -15.47 24.23 -7.26
C PRO A 377 -15.00 25.68 -7.35
N LEU A 378 -13.69 25.90 -7.25
CA LEU A 378 -13.07 27.23 -7.38
C LEU A 378 -12.65 27.56 -8.82
N THR A 379 -12.57 26.56 -9.70
CA THR A 379 -12.18 26.73 -11.11
C THR A 379 -13.18 26.06 -12.05
N ARG A 380 -13.16 26.45 -13.33
CA ARG A 380 -13.98 25.80 -14.37
C ARG A 380 -13.64 24.31 -14.51
N ASP A 381 -12.38 23.96 -14.37
CA ASP A 381 -11.88 22.59 -14.44
C ASP A 381 -12.35 21.75 -13.24
N ALA A 382 -12.26 22.29 -12.02
CA ALA A 382 -12.85 21.64 -10.84
C ALA A 382 -14.37 21.45 -11.01
N LYS A 383 -15.06 22.42 -11.61
CA LYS A 383 -16.50 22.31 -11.91
C LYS A 383 -16.80 21.20 -12.93
N LYS A 384 -15.94 20.98 -13.92
CA LYS A 384 -16.06 19.85 -14.87
C LYS A 384 -15.85 18.51 -14.15
N ILE A 385 -14.84 18.41 -13.29
CA ILE A 385 -14.56 17.21 -12.47
C ILE A 385 -15.77 16.88 -11.57
N LEU A 386 -16.33 17.85 -10.84
CA LEU A 386 -17.51 17.62 -10.00
C LEU A 386 -18.74 17.16 -10.80
N LYS A 387 -18.88 17.62 -12.05
CA LYS A 387 -19.96 17.15 -12.93
C LYS A 387 -19.70 15.77 -13.53
N GLY A 388 -18.53 15.19 -13.26
CA GLY A 388 -18.05 13.98 -13.88
C GLY A 388 -17.89 14.13 -15.39
N LYS A 389 -17.31 15.24 -15.85
CA LYS A 389 -17.18 15.61 -17.27
C LYS A 389 -15.76 16.00 -17.64
N TRP A 390 -14.75 15.48 -16.94
CA TRP A 390 -13.37 15.80 -17.28
C TRP A 390 -12.97 15.27 -18.66
N PHE A 391 -13.45 14.08 -18.98
CA PHE A 391 -13.14 13.34 -20.20
C PHE A 391 -14.22 13.41 -21.29
N ASP A 392 -15.20 14.30 -21.13
CA ASP A 392 -16.30 14.45 -22.09
C ASP A 392 -15.98 15.49 -23.17
#